data_AF-A0A3P7YPZ3-F1
#
_entry.id   AF-A0A3P7YPZ3-F1
#
_cell.length_a   1.000
_cell.length_b   1.000
_cell.length_c   1.000
_cell.angle_alpha   90.00
_cell.angle_beta   90.00
_cell.angle_gamma   90.00
#
_symmetry.space_group_name_H-M   'P 1'
#
loop_
_entity.id
_entity.type
_entity.pdbx_description
1 polymer ?
#
loop_
_entity_poly.entity_id
_entity_poly.type
_entity_poly.pdbx_seq_one_letter_code
_entity_poly.pdbx_strand_id
1 'polypeptide(L)'
;MFASQVNSCLADGHQHDASEFQLFLLDALHEDTNQVTKRISFEQNYKGGSQIMNDAKDYEKKSRLFSCSPVNKIFNLQTVSELSCTACGEQSATFEECSLITVELPEHASRTSLHHCLSSHFSQTTLDGDCRWNCPKCRAPKPASRLTKLWSLPPVVVVHLKRFSMENGDYAKNTMPVEFDPGRLDLSEYLHEYSPESAEPYRLYAVTVGLVHLASSLSITHGM
;
A
#
# COMPACT_ATOMS: atom_id res chain seq x y z
N MET A 1 0.59 21.98 16.67
CA MET A 1 -0.53 22.32 15.78
C MET A 1 -0.98 21.14 14.94
N PHE A 2 -0.12 20.49 14.13
CA PHE A 2 -0.49 19.27 13.39
C PHE A 2 -1.13 18.18 14.28
N ALA A 3 -0.43 17.67 15.29
CA ALA A 3 -0.99 16.63 16.17
C ALA A 3 -2.25 17.09 16.94
N SER A 4 -2.40 18.38 17.24
CA SER A 4 -3.60 18.88 17.93
C SER A 4 -4.79 19.14 17.00
N GLN A 5 -4.56 19.33 15.70
CA GLN A 5 -5.58 19.76 14.73
C GLN A 5 -5.92 18.68 13.69
N VAL A 6 -4.98 17.78 13.40
CA VAL A 6 -5.10 16.74 12.37
C VAL A 6 -5.31 15.37 13.01
N ASN A 7 -4.50 15.00 14.02
CA ASN A 7 -4.68 13.73 14.72
C ASN A 7 -4.28 13.82 16.19
N SER A 8 -5.28 14.05 17.05
CA SER A 8 -5.11 14.19 18.50
C SER A 8 -4.57 12.94 19.18
N CYS A 9 -4.72 11.76 18.58
CA CYS A 9 -4.21 10.51 19.14
C CYS A 9 -2.67 10.49 19.21
N LEU A 10 -1.99 11.29 18.38
CA LEU A 10 -0.53 11.43 18.39
C LEU A 10 -0.03 12.40 19.49
N ALA A 11 -0.93 13.09 20.19
CA ALA A 11 -0.61 14.11 21.20
C ALA A 11 -0.74 13.57 22.63
N ASP A 12 -0.48 12.29 22.84
CA ASP A 12 -0.63 11.59 24.13
C ASP A 12 0.70 11.38 24.89
N GLY A 13 1.84 11.69 24.26
CA GLY A 13 3.17 11.51 24.83
C GLY A 13 3.72 10.08 24.77
N HIS A 14 3.03 9.14 24.11
CA HIS A 14 3.48 7.77 23.91
C HIS A 14 4.30 7.60 22.61
N GLN A 15 4.90 6.42 22.45
CA GLN A 15 5.52 6.03 21.18
C GLN A 15 4.44 5.64 20.16
N HIS A 16 4.62 6.06 18.91
CA HIS A 16 3.70 5.81 17.80
C HIS A 16 4.42 5.15 16.62
N ASP A 17 3.66 4.51 15.74
CA ASP A 17 4.19 3.94 14.50
C ASP A 17 4.53 5.06 13.50
N ALA A 18 5.76 5.06 12.98
CA ALA A 18 6.22 6.06 12.03
C ALA A 18 5.49 5.96 10.68
N SER A 19 5.06 4.76 10.27
CA SER A 19 4.29 4.56 9.04
C SER A 19 2.88 5.15 9.17
N GLU A 20 2.26 4.98 10.33
CA GLU A 20 0.97 5.60 10.67
C GLU A 20 1.08 7.12 10.66
N PHE A 21 2.10 7.67 11.34
CA PHE A 21 2.38 9.11 11.30
C PHE A 21 2.56 9.64 9.87
N GLN A 22 3.32 8.93 9.04
CA GLN A 22 3.54 9.32 7.65
C GLN A 22 2.25 9.35 6.85
N LEU A 23 1.38 8.34 6.99
CA LEU A 23 0.09 8.32 6.30
C LEU A 23 -0.78 9.51 6.71
N PHE A 24 -0.88 9.80 8.01
CA PHE A 24 -1.62 10.98 8.49
C PHE A 24 -1.04 12.29 7.97
N LEU A 25 0.28 12.42 7.93
CA LEU A 25 0.93 13.62 7.42
C LEU A 25 0.68 13.81 5.92
N LEU A 26 0.84 12.76 5.13
CA LEU A 26 0.60 12.82 3.69
C LEU A 26 -0.87 13.09 3.36
N ASP A 27 -1.80 12.50 4.10
CA ASP A 27 -3.23 12.74 3.94
C ASP A 27 -3.59 14.20 4.27
N ALA A 28 -3.12 14.73 5.40
CA ALA A 28 -3.37 16.13 5.74
C ALA A 28 -2.79 17.11 4.71
N LEU A 29 -1.57 16.85 4.25
CA LEU A 29 -0.96 17.67 3.19
C LEU A 29 -1.72 17.51 1.86
N HIS A 30 -2.21 16.32 1.55
CA HIS A 30 -3.03 16.05 0.38
C HIS A 30 -4.31 16.88 0.43
N GLU A 31 -5.04 16.81 1.53
CA GLU A 31 -6.29 17.52 1.75
C GLU A 31 -6.10 19.04 1.70
N ASP A 32 -5.10 19.58 2.40
CA ASP A 32 -4.81 21.02 2.43
C ASP A 32 -4.36 21.58 1.08
N THR A 33 -3.78 20.73 0.22
CA THR A 33 -3.27 21.13 -1.10
C THR A 33 -4.09 20.57 -2.26
N ASN A 34 -5.26 20.00 -1.99
CA ASN A 34 -6.13 19.45 -3.01
C ASN A 34 -6.70 20.57 -3.89
N GLN A 35 -6.50 20.43 -5.20
CA GLN A 35 -6.95 21.39 -6.20
C GLN A 35 -8.40 21.14 -6.62
N VAL A 36 -8.98 20.01 -6.22
CA VAL A 36 -10.38 19.65 -6.46
C VAL A 36 -11.24 20.19 -5.31
N THR A 37 -11.97 21.28 -5.57
CA THR A 37 -12.84 21.91 -4.56
C THR A 37 -14.17 21.19 -4.35
N LYS A 38 -14.71 20.54 -5.39
CA LYS A 38 -15.94 19.75 -5.34
C LYS A 38 -15.66 18.33 -5.81
N ARG A 39 -15.51 17.42 -4.85
CA ARG A 39 -15.24 16.01 -5.12
C ARG A 39 -16.46 15.34 -5.75
N ILE A 40 -16.23 14.60 -6.82
CA ILE A 40 -17.25 13.78 -7.46
C ILE A 40 -16.87 12.32 -7.24
N SER A 41 -17.61 11.63 -6.36
CA SER A 41 -17.45 10.20 -6.16
C SER A 41 -17.90 9.42 -7.38
N PHE A 42 -17.31 8.24 -7.60
CA PHE A 42 -17.62 7.38 -8.72
C PHE A 42 -17.50 5.91 -8.32
N GLU A 43 -18.23 5.06 -9.04
CA GLU A 43 -18.12 3.61 -8.90
C GLU A 43 -17.17 3.05 -9.96
N GLN A 44 -16.39 2.04 -9.56
CA GLN A 44 -15.52 1.26 -10.43
C GLN A 44 -16.25 0.00 -10.89
N ASN A 45 -16.97 0.10 -12.00
CA ASN A 45 -17.68 -1.02 -12.61
C ASN A 45 -16.83 -1.67 -13.72
N TYR A 46 -15.53 -1.85 -13.47
CA TYR A 46 -14.53 -2.29 -14.44
C TYR A 46 -14.45 -3.81 -14.52
N LYS A 47 -14.12 -4.31 -15.72
CA LYS A 47 -14.04 -5.75 -15.98
C LYS A 47 -12.60 -6.24 -16.04
N GLY A 48 -11.64 -5.37 -16.37
CA GLY A 48 -10.26 -5.78 -16.60
C GLY A 48 -10.10 -6.60 -17.89
N GLY A 49 -9.06 -7.42 -17.94
CA GLY A 49 -8.76 -8.27 -19.08
C GLY A 49 -8.60 -7.45 -20.37
N SER A 50 -9.38 -7.77 -21.41
CA SER A 50 -9.29 -7.07 -22.70
C SER A 50 -9.75 -5.61 -22.67
N GLN A 51 -10.48 -5.18 -21.63
CA GLN A 51 -10.99 -3.82 -21.48
C GLN A 51 -10.10 -2.94 -20.60
N ILE A 52 -9.02 -3.49 -20.02
CA ILE A 52 -8.25 -2.84 -18.97
C ILE A 52 -7.72 -1.45 -19.36
N MET A 53 -7.35 -1.26 -20.63
CA MET A 53 -6.88 0.04 -21.14
C MET A 53 -7.98 1.11 -21.16
N ASN A 54 -9.22 0.73 -21.43
CA ASN A 54 -10.35 1.66 -21.41
C ASN A 54 -10.78 1.94 -19.96
N ASP A 55 -10.79 0.89 -19.12
CA ASP A 55 -11.08 0.98 -17.69
C ASP A 55 -10.09 1.95 -17.01
N ALA A 56 -8.79 1.83 -17.31
CA ALA A 56 -7.76 2.71 -16.78
C ALA A 56 -7.92 4.18 -17.21
N LYS A 57 -8.26 4.43 -18.47
CA LYS A 57 -8.50 5.81 -18.98
C LYS A 57 -9.71 6.45 -18.32
N ASP A 58 -10.79 5.68 -18.12
CA ASP A 58 -11.97 6.16 -17.42
C ASP A 58 -11.66 6.43 -15.95
N TYR A 59 -10.91 5.53 -15.30
CA TYR A 59 -10.46 5.71 -13.92
C TYR A 59 -9.60 6.97 -13.77
N GLU A 60 -8.58 7.16 -14.61
CA GLU A 60 -7.70 8.34 -14.54
C GLU A 60 -8.49 9.64 -14.69
N LYS A 61 -9.47 9.67 -15.60
CA LYS A 61 -10.33 10.84 -15.77
C LYS A 61 -11.16 11.11 -14.52
N LYS A 62 -11.73 10.07 -13.91
CA LYS A 62 -12.61 10.19 -12.74
C LYS A 62 -11.84 10.46 -11.44
N SER A 63 -10.69 9.83 -11.24
CA SER A 63 -9.85 10.03 -10.05
C SER A 63 -9.40 11.50 -9.95
N ARG A 64 -9.00 12.12 -11.06
CA ARG A 64 -8.64 13.55 -11.11
C ARG A 64 -9.80 14.50 -10.78
N LEU A 65 -11.05 14.07 -10.92
CA LEU A 65 -12.24 14.85 -10.50
C LEU A 65 -12.57 14.65 -9.01
N PHE A 66 -11.91 13.72 -8.36
CA PHE A 66 -12.05 13.43 -6.94
C PHE A 66 -10.88 14.01 -6.13
N SER A 67 -9.65 13.80 -6.59
CA SER A 67 -8.41 14.19 -5.92
C SER A 67 -7.36 14.66 -6.92
N CYS A 68 -6.72 15.79 -6.64
CA CYS A 68 -5.54 16.23 -7.38
C CYS A 68 -4.68 17.16 -6.51
N SER A 69 -3.56 16.67 -6.03
CA SER A 69 -2.65 17.44 -5.17
C SER A 69 -1.18 17.27 -5.59
N PRO A 70 -0.29 18.19 -5.19
CA PRO A 70 1.16 17.96 -5.26
C PRO A 70 1.61 16.68 -4.55
N VAL A 71 0.96 16.29 -3.44
CA VAL A 71 1.27 15.04 -2.73
C VAL A 71 1.05 13.83 -3.63
N ASN A 72 -0.10 13.75 -4.33
CA ASN A 72 -0.33 12.65 -5.25
C ASN A 72 0.70 12.63 -6.38
N LYS A 73 1.10 13.79 -6.91
CA LYS A 73 2.11 13.83 -7.98
C LYS A 73 3.46 13.24 -7.57
N ILE A 74 3.77 13.21 -6.27
CA ILE A 74 5.06 12.74 -5.76
C ILE A 74 5.00 11.30 -5.27
N PHE A 75 3.91 10.90 -4.59
CA PHE A 75 3.83 9.63 -3.85
C PHE A 75 2.74 8.67 -4.35
N ASN A 76 1.86 9.09 -5.27
CA ASN A 76 0.71 8.28 -5.68
C ASN A 76 1.15 7.12 -6.58
N LEU A 77 1.22 5.95 -5.97
CA LEU A 77 1.34 4.67 -6.66
C LEU A 77 -0.07 4.19 -7.01
N GLN A 78 -0.28 3.85 -8.27
CA GLN A 78 -1.53 3.25 -8.70
C GLN A 78 -1.34 1.75 -8.85
N THR A 79 -2.24 0.96 -8.29
CA THR A 79 -2.34 -0.49 -8.51
C THR A 79 -3.62 -0.83 -9.25
N VAL A 80 -3.64 -2.02 -9.87
CA VAL A 80 -4.86 -2.66 -10.35
C VAL A 80 -4.97 -4.04 -9.74
N SER A 81 -6.12 -4.33 -9.14
CA SER A 81 -6.49 -5.67 -8.67
C SER A 81 -7.52 -6.28 -9.62
N GLU A 82 -7.14 -7.34 -10.32
CA GLU A 82 -8.02 -8.10 -11.19
C GLU A 82 -8.52 -9.35 -10.47
N LEU A 83 -9.85 -9.54 -10.49
CA LEU A 83 -10.56 -10.64 -9.88
C LEU A 83 -11.20 -11.50 -10.96
N SER A 84 -11.17 -12.82 -10.77
CA SER A 84 -11.88 -13.78 -11.63
C SER A 84 -12.58 -14.84 -10.79
N CYS A 85 -13.90 -14.97 -10.95
CA CYS A 85 -14.68 -16.00 -10.27
C CYS A 85 -14.32 -17.37 -10.83
N THR A 86 -13.85 -18.28 -9.98
CA THR A 86 -13.43 -19.62 -10.40
C THR A 86 -14.61 -20.52 -10.83
N ALA A 87 -15.84 -20.16 -10.47
CA ALA A 87 -17.04 -20.94 -10.79
C ALA A 87 -17.68 -20.56 -12.14
N CYS A 88 -17.64 -19.28 -12.53
CA CYS A 88 -18.36 -18.80 -13.73
C CYS A 88 -17.53 -17.92 -14.68
N GLY A 89 -16.26 -17.66 -14.33
CA GLY A 89 -15.34 -16.83 -15.10
C GLY A 89 -15.67 -15.34 -15.11
N GLU A 90 -16.61 -14.89 -14.27
CA GLU A 90 -16.91 -13.45 -14.17
C GLU A 90 -15.69 -12.68 -13.69
N GLN A 91 -15.35 -11.59 -14.39
CA GLN A 91 -14.19 -10.77 -14.09
C GLN A 91 -14.58 -9.40 -13.50
N SER A 92 -13.67 -8.83 -12.73
CA SER A 92 -13.74 -7.47 -12.22
C SER A 92 -12.33 -6.90 -12.12
N ALA A 93 -12.19 -5.59 -12.29
CA ALA A 93 -10.96 -4.88 -11.99
C ALA A 93 -11.23 -3.73 -11.03
N THR A 94 -10.23 -3.37 -10.23
CA THR A 94 -10.31 -2.23 -9.32
C THR A 94 -8.95 -1.55 -9.27
N PHE A 95 -8.93 -0.26 -9.56
CA PHE A 95 -7.76 0.58 -9.44
C PHE A 95 -7.74 1.24 -8.06
N GLU A 96 -6.57 1.28 -7.44
CA GLU A 96 -6.37 1.87 -6.13
C GLU A 96 -5.16 2.81 -6.15
N GLU A 97 -5.27 3.89 -5.38
CA GLU A 97 -4.23 4.88 -5.16
C GLU A 97 -3.62 4.67 -3.77
N CYS A 98 -2.31 4.47 -3.73
CA CYS A 98 -1.55 4.16 -2.52
C CYS A 98 -0.38 5.15 -2.37
N SER A 99 -0.11 5.60 -1.15
CA SER A 99 1.10 6.41 -0.87
C SER A 99 2.33 5.58 -0.52
N LEU A 100 2.15 4.29 -0.24
CA LEU A 100 3.20 3.35 0.12
C LEU A 100 2.79 1.90 -0.20
N ILE A 101 3.78 1.03 -0.36
CA ILE A 101 3.59 -0.42 -0.47
C ILE A 101 3.89 -1.02 0.90
N THR A 102 2.90 -1.63 1.55
CA THR A 102 3.15 -2.39 2.78
C THR A 102 3.37 -3.86 2.45
N VAL A 103 4.57 -4.36 2.72
CA VAL A 103 4.92 -5.77 2.50
C VAL A 103 4.93 -6.54 3.81
N GLU A 104 4.36 -7.74 3.76
CA GLU A 104 4.40 -8.69 4.86
C GLU A 104 5.78 -9.35 4.95
N LEU A 105 6.19 -9.68 6.18
CA LEU A 105 7.41 -10.44 6.43
C LEU A 105 7.07 -11.90 6.71
N PRO A 106 7.86 -12.87 6.24
CA PRO A 106 7.68 -14.27 6.60
C PRO A 106 7.84 -14.49 8.12
N GLU A 107 6.94 -15.27 8.70
CA GLU A 107 6.85 -15.51 10.16
C GLU A 107 7.92 -16.48 10.70
N HIS A 108 8.55 -17.30 9.83
CA HIS A 108 9.45 -18.38 10.23
C HIS A 108 10.77 -18.42 9.45
N ALA A 109 11.24 -17.26 8.98
CA ALA A 109 12.52 -17.17 8.29
C ALA A 109 13.58 -16.49 9.17
N SER A 110 14.84 -16.90 9.00
CA SER A 110 15.98 -16.27 9.69
C SER A 110 16.45 -14.98 9.00
N ARG A 111 16.14 -14.84 7.71
CA ARG A 111 16.42 -13.68 6.86
C ARG A 111 15.51 -13.72 5.64
N THR A 112 15.28 -12.58 5.01
CA THR A 112 14.60 -12.49 3.70
C THR A 112 15.20 -11.36 2.87
N SER A 113 14.80 -11.25 1.60
CA SER A 113 15.09 -10.10 0.76
C SER A 113 13.85 -9.24 0.55
N LEU A 114 14.04 -7.95 0.29
CA LEU A 114 12.96 -7.05 -0.09
C LEU A 114 12.24 -7.52 -1.36
N HIS A 115 13.01 -8.05 -2.31
CA HIS A 115 12.47 -8.68 -3.51
C HIS A 115 11.51 -9.80 -3.15
N HIS A 116 11.89 -10.73 -2.25
CA HIS A 116 11.00 -11.83 -1.86
C HIS A 116 9.69 -11.31 -1.24
N CYS A 117 9.77 -10.29 -0.38
CA CYS A 117 8.60 -9.65 0.22
C CYS A 117 7.68 -9.00 -0.83
N LEU A 118 8.24 -8.28 -1.81
CA LEU A 118 7.48 -7.68 -2.92
C LEU A 118 6.87 -8.76 -3.82
N SER A 119 7.63 -9.80 -4.18
CA SER A 119 7.12 -10.92 -4.98
C SER A 119 5.96 -11.63 -4.29
N SER A 120 6.02 -11.81 -2.98
CA SER A 120 4.91 -12.36 -2.19
C SER A 120 3.70 -11.40 -2.21
N HIS A 121 3.93 -10.10 -2.00
CA HIS A 121 2.88 -9.08 -2.00
C HIS A 121 2.10 -9.01 -3.33
N PHE A 122 2.78 -9.11 -4.46
CA PHE A 122 2.17 -9.09 -5.80
C PHE A 122 1.84 -10.48 -6.36
N SER A 123 1.93 -11.53 -5.55
CA SER A 123 1.58 -12.88 -5.98
C SER A 123 0.06 -13.05 -6.13
N GLN A 124 -0.35 -13.95 -7.02
CA GLN A 124 -1.76 -14.28 -7.16
C GLN A 124 -2.26 -14.92 -5.86
N THR A 125 -3.38 -14.41 -5.36
CA THR A 125 -4.05 -14.93 -4.16
C THR A 125 -5.40 -15.54 -4.52
N THR A 126 -5.86 -16.50 -3.74
CA THR A 126 -7.21 -17.06 -3.86
C THR A 126 -8.05 -16.50 -2.74
N LEU A 127 -9.21 -15.95 -3.09
CA LEU A 127 -10.24 -15.53 -2.16
C LEU A 127 -11.18 -16.70 -1.92
N ASP A 128 -11.05 -17.38 -0.79
CA ASP A 128 -11.86 -18.55 -0.41
C ASP A 128 -12.28 -18.48 1.08
N GLY A 129 -12.87 -19.57 1.60
CA GLY A 129 -13.34 -19.62 2.99
C GLY A 129 -14.31 -18.49 3.34
N ASP A 130 -13.94 -17.71 4.35
CA ASP A 130 -14.71 -16.53 4.79
C ASP A 130 -14.44 -15.28 3.94
N CYS A 131 -13.39 -15.30 3.11
CA CYS A 131 -12.98 -14.21 2.23
C CYS A 131 -13.53 -14.32 0.80
N ARG A 132 -14.52 -15.20 0.54
CA ARG A 132 -15.11 -15.42 -0.79
C ARG A 132 -15.66 -14.13 -1.41
N TRP A 133 -15.46 -13.97 -2.72
CA TRP A 133 -15.96 -12.83 -3.47
C TRP A 133 -17.46 -12.96 -3.77
N ASN A 134 -18.23 -11.89 -3.54
CA ASN A 134 -19.63 -11.80 -3.95
C ASN A 134 -19.75 -11.60 -5.46
N CYS A 135 -19.78 -12.71 -6.19
CA CYS A 135 -19.81 -12.69 -7.65
C CYS A 135 -21.15 -12.12 -8.16
N PRO A 136 -21.16 -11.05 -8.99
CA PRO A 136 -22.39 -10.42 -9.46
C PRO A 136 -23.19 -11.31 -10.44
N LYS A 137 -22.49 -12.20 -11.18
CA LYS A 137 -23.12 -13.15 -12.10
C LYS A 137 -23.74 -14.36 -11.38
N CYS A 138 -23.04 -14.92 -10.39
CA CYS A 138 -23.56 -16.01 -9.57
C CYS A 138 -24.57 -15.55 -8.51
N ARG A 139 -24.55 -14.25 -8.15
CA ARG A 139 -25.36 -13.65 -7.07
C ARG A 139 -25.17 -14.35 -5.72
N ALA A 140 -23.95 -14.79 -5.45
CA ALA A 140 -23.58 -15.51 -4.23
C ALA A 140 -22.07 -15.42 -3.97
N PRO A 141 -21.61 -15.62 -2.72
CA PRO A 141 -20.19 -15.74 -2.41
C PRO A 141 -19.58 -16.95 -3.14
N LYS A 142 -18.52 -16.71 -3.92
CA LYS A 142 -17.78 -17.72 -4.67
C LYS A 142 -16.28 -17.54 -4.48
N PRO A 143 -15.50 -18.63 -4.59
CA PRO A 143 -14.07 -18.49 -4.67
C PRO A 143 -13.67 -17.68 -5.92
N ALA A 144 -12.60 -16.90 -5.79
CA ALA A 144 -12.08 -16.08 -6.88
C ALA A 144 -10.55 -16.01 -6.82
N SER A 145 -9.89 -15.93 -7.98
CA SER A 145 -8.48 -15.55 -8.02
C SER A 145 -8.38 -14.03 -8.04
N ARG A 146 -7.45 -13.47 -7.24
CA ARG A 146 -7.09 -12.06 -7.23
C ARG A 146 -5.63 -11.91 -7.59
N LEU A 147 -5.34 -11.07 -8.58
CA LEU A 147 -3.99 -10.66 -8.94
C LEU A 147 -3.90 -9.14 -8.86
N THR A 148 -2.95 -8.63 -8.08
CA THR A 148 -2.68 -7.20 -7.98
C THR A 148 -1.38 -6.89 -8.68
N LYS A 149 -1.38 -5.85 -9.52
CA LYS A 149 -0.22 -5.36 -10.27
C LYS A 149 -0.09 -3.85 -10.13
N LEU A 150 1.13 -3.34 -10.34
CA LEU A 150 1.40 -1.91 -10.41
C LEU A 150 0.90 -1.37 -11.75
N TRP A 151 0.16 -0.27 -11.73
CA TRP A 151 -0.35 0.39 -12.93
C TRP A 151 0.40 1.68 -13.27
N SER A 152 0.65 2.53 -12.27
CA SER A 152 1.44 3.76 -12.44
C SER A 152 2.41 3.92 -11.27
N LEU A 153 3.62 4.37 -11.56
CA LEU A 153 4.71 4.48 -10.60
C LEU A 153 5.01 5.94 -10.27
N PRO A 154 5.09 6.31 -8.98
CA PRO A 154 5.37 7.69 -8.59
C PRO A 154 6.88 7.98 -8.66
N PRO A 155 7.29 9.26 -8.72
CA PRO A 155 8.69 9.66 -8.59
C PRO A 155 9.33 9.17 -7.28
N VAL A 156 8.55 9.06 -6.20
CA VAL A 156 9.01 8.58 -4.90
C VAL A 156 8.16 7.39 -4.47
N VAL A 157 8.78 6.22 -4.40
CA VAL A 157 8.17 5.00 -3.86
C VAL A 157 8.58 4.82 -2.40
N VAL A 158 7.59 4.60 -1.54
CA VAL A 158 7.80 4.21 -0.15
C VAL A 158 7.45 2.75 0.01
N VAL A 159 8.38 1.95 0.54
CA VAL A 159 8.10 0.57 0.93
C VAL A 159 8.15 0.45 2.44
N HIS A 160 7.03 0.06 3.02
CA HIS A 160 6.86 -0.18 4.44
C HIS A 160 6.97 -1.68 4.73
N LEU A 161 7.88 -2.05 5.63
CA LEU A 161 8.02 -3.42 6.12
C LEU A 161 7.11 -3.61 7.33
N LYS A 162 6.06 -4.43 7.22
CA LYS A 162 5.12 -4.67 8.32
C LYS A 162 5.77 -5.56 9.39
N ARG A 163 6.50 -4.90 10.30
CA ARG A 163 7.26 -5.55 11.37
C ARG A 163 6.46 -5.73 12.65
N PHE A 164 5.42 -4.94 12.85
CA PHE A 164 4.62 -4.99 14.07
C PHE A 164 3.36 -5.81 13.82
N SER A 165 3.16 -6.82 14.65
CA SER A 165 1.94 -7.61 14.75
C SER A 165 1.40 -7.53 16.17
N MET A 166 0.08 -7.62 16.31
CA MET A 166 -0.55 -7.80 17.60
C MET A 166 -0.85 -9.28 17.76
N GLU A 167 -0.15 -9.95 18.67
CA GLU A 167 -0.29 -11.38 18.94
C GLU A 167 -0.76 -11.55 20.39
N ASN A 168 -1.93 -12.17 20.58
CA ASN A 168 -2.53 -12.40 21.90
C ASN A 168 -2.71 -11.15 22.78
N GLY A 169 -2.79 -9.97 22.18
CA GLY A 169 -2.92 -8.68 22.88
C GLY A 169 -1.59 -7.99 23.19
N ASP A 170 -0.46 -8.64 22.94
CA ASP A 170 0.86 -8.05 23.04
C ASP A 170 1.39 -7.63 21.66
N TYR A 171 2.10 -6.50 21.62
CA TYR A 171 2.78 -6.06 20.40
C TYR A 171 4.10 -6.80 20.24
N ALA A 172 4.20 -7.58 19.16
CA ALA A 172 5.42 -8.27 18.76
C ALA A 172 6.10 -7.51 17.62
N LYS A 173 7.43 -7.43 17.66
CA LYS A 173 8.23 -6.87 16.57
C LYS A 173 9.05 -7.96 15.89
N ASN A 174 8.83 -8.13 14.60
CA ASN A 174 9.67 -8.96 13.74
C ASN A 174 11.00 -8.24 13.47
N THR A 175 12.06 -8.71 14.13
CA THR A 175 13.44 -8.21 13.99
C THR A 175 14.25 -8.94 12.92
N MET A 176 13.64 -9.79 12.09
CA MET A 176 14.31 -10.51 11.02
C MET A 176 15.00 -9.53 10.05
N PRO A 177 16.28 -9.75 9.70
CA PRO A 177 16.96 -8.96 8.68
C PRO A 177 16.27 -9.06 7.31
N VAL A 178 16.13 -7.92 6.64
CA VAL A 178 15.60 -7.82 5.27
C VAL A 178 16.68 -7.21 4.40
N GLU A 179 17.13 -7.95 3.40
CA GLU A 179 18.21 -7.55 2.50
C GLU A 179 17.67 -6.82 1.27
N PHE A 180 18.30 -5.71 0.90
CA PHE A 180 17.97 -4.93 -0.29
C PHE A 180 19.21 -4.24 -0.84
N ASP A 181 19.22 -3.96 -2.14
CA ASP A 181 20.26 -3.18 -2.79
C ASP A 181 19.90 -1.68 -2.73
N PRO A 182 20.68 -0.83 -2.01
CA PRO A 182 20.39 0.60 -1.95
C PRO A 182 20.59 1.31 -3.30
N GLY A 183 21.35 0.73 -4.22
CA GLY A 183 21.62 1.30 -5.53
C GLY A 183 20.60 0.96 -6.60
N ARG A 184 19.74 -0.05 -6.37
CA ARG A 184 18.81 -0.54 -7.39
C ARG A 184 17.61 -1.27 -6.79
N LEU A 185 16.43 -0.70 -6.95
CA LEU A 185 15.14 -1.35 -6.75
C LEU A 185 14.36 -1.33 -8.07
N ASP A 186 14.23 -2.50 -8.69
CA ASP A 186 13.51 -2.68 -9.95
C ASP A 186 12.09 -3.18 -9.66
N LEU A 187 11.08 -2.45 -10.14
CA LEU A 187 9.66 -2.79 -9.96
C LEU A 187 9.01 -3.28 -11.26
N SER A 188 9.79 -3.42 -12.35
CA SER A 188 9.28 -3.78 -13.68
C SER A 188 8.50 -5.10 -13.70
N GLU A 189 8.92 -6.08 -12.90
CA GLU A 189 8.26 -7.40 -12.80
C GLU A 189 6.85 -7.33 -12.18
N TYR A 190 6.57 -6.27 -11.42
CA TYR A 190 5.29 -6.05 -10.75
C TYR A 190 4.37 -5.11 -11.54
N LEU A 191 4.89 -4.42 -12.56
CA LEU A 191 4.07 -3.65 -13.48
C LEU A 191 3.13 -4.54 -14.28
N HIS A 192 1.93 -4.03 -14.51
CA HIS A 192 0.94 -4.61 -15.39
C HIS A 192 1.41 -4.49 -16.85
N GLU A 193 1.18 -5.51 -17.68
CA GLU A 193 1.73 -5.57 -19.04
C GLU A 193 1.22 -4.46 -19.97
N TYR A 194 0.03 -3.93 -19.65
CA TYR A 194 -0.60 -2.81 -20.35
C TYR A 194 -0.34 -1.45 -19.70
N SER A 195 0.49 -1.38 -18.66
CA SER A 195 0.88 -0.11 -18.05
C SER A 195 1.61 0.76 -19.08
N PRO A 196 1.30 2.08 -19.15
CA PRO A 196 2.04 3.00 -19.99
C PRO A 196 3.44 3.35 -19.42
N GLU A 197 3.74 2.94 -18.19
CA GLU A 197 4.99 3.28 -17.51
C GLU A 197 6.15 2.41 -17.98
N SER A 198 7.33 3.00 -18.01
CA SER A 198 8.59 2.26 -18.05
C SER A 198 9.21 2.34 -16.66
N ALA A 199 9.33 1.18 -15.99
CA ALA A 199 9.95 1.11 -14.68
C ALA A 199 11.47 1.28 -14.80
N GLU A 200 11.93 2.52 -14.63
CA GLU A 200 13.33 2.78 -14.35
C GLU A 200 13.64 2.35 -12.89
N PRO A 201 14.81 1.75 -12.62
CA PRO A 201 15.14 1.33 -11.27
C PRO A 201 15.25 2.50 -10.29
N TYR A 202 14.66 2.34 -9.11
CA TYR A 202 14.74 3.29 -8.01
C TYR A 202 16.07 3.18 -7.26
N ARG A 203 16.51 4.30 -6.70
CA ARG A 203 17.67 4.37 -5.79
C ARG A 203 17.20 4.78 -4.40
N LEU A 204 17.72 4.11 -3.39
CA LEU A 204 17.41 4.44 -2.00
C LEU A 204 18.04 5.77 -1.61
N TYR A 205 17.25 6.64 -0.98
CA TYR A 205 17.74 7.92 -0.46
C TYR A 205 17.47 8.14 1.04
N ALA A 206 16.51 7.44 1.64
CA ALA A 206 16.16 7.55 3.05
C ALA A 206 15.66 6.22 3.62
N VAL A 207 15.89 6.00 4.92
CA VAL A 207 15.38 4.85 5.67
C VAL A 207 14.90 5.33 7.03
N THR A 208 13.68 4.98 7.40
CA THR A 208 13.16 5.18 8.75
C THR A 208 13.43 3.93 9.58
N VAL A 209 14.30 4.02 10.58
CA VAL A 209 14.64 2.90 11.47
C VAL A 209 13.88 3.04 12.78
N GLY A 210 12.91 2.17 13.01
CA GLY A 210 12.27 2.06 14.33
C GLY A 210 13.22 1.34 15.29
N LEU A 211 13.94 2.07 16.14
CA LEU A 211 14.66 1.49 17.27
C LEU A 211 13.67 1.32 18.42
N VAL A 212 13.33 0.08 18.75
CA VAL A 212 12.69 -0.19 20.04
C VAL A 212 13.83 -0.32 21.04
N HIS A 213 13.99 0.66 21.92
CA HIS A 213 14.72 0.41 23.15
C HIS A 213 13.97 -0.73 23.86
N LEU A 214 14.59 -1.91 23.93
CA LEU A 214 14.21 -2.90 24.93
C LEU A 214 14.42 -2.22 26.29
N ALA A 215 13.35 -1.64 26.84
CA ALA A 215 13.37 -1.05 28.16
C ALA A 215 13.42 -2.17 29.20
N SER A 216 14.56 -2.87 29.28
CA SER A 216 14.97 -3.47 30.54
C SER A 216 15.38 -2.31 31.45
N SER A 217 14.42 -1.81 32.23
CA SER A 217 14.58 -1.02 33.45
C SER A 217 15.81 -0.10 33.49
N LEU A 218 15.67 1.17 33.11
CA LEU A 218 16.55 2.23 33.61
C LEU A 218 15.81 3.56 33.60
N SER A 219 15.56 4.05 34.81
CA SER A 219 15.01 5.35 35.13
C SER A 219 15.79 6.45 34.43
N ILE A 220 15.08 7.30 33.67
CA ILE A 220 15.67 8.50 33.06
C ILE A 220 15.76 9.58 34.14
N THR A 221 16.95 9.73 34.74
CA THR A 221 17.39 11.02 35.28
C THR A 221 18.23 11.71 34.22
N HIS A 222 17.70 12.75 33.57
CA HIS A 222 18.54 13.71 32.86
C HIS A 222 19.17 14.65 33.89
N GLY A 223 20.49 14.61 34.02
CA GLY A 223 21.27 15.62 34.72
C GLY A 223 21.41 16.87 33.87
N MET A 224 21.42 18.01 34.56
CA MET A 224 21.51 19.40 34.08
C MET A 224 22.58 19.66 33.04
#